data_AF-A0ABD1T1N0-F1
#
_entry.id   AF-A0ABD1T1N0-F1
#
_cell.length_a   1.000
_cell.length_b   1.000
_cell.length_c   1.000
_cell.angle_alpha   90.00
_cell.angle_beta   90.00
_cell.angle_gamma   90.00
#
_symmetry.space_group_name_H-M   'P 1'
#
loop_
_entity.id
_entity.type
_entity.pdbx_description
1 polymer ?
#
loop_
_entity_poly.entity_id
_entity_poly.type
_entity_poly.pdbx_seq_one_letter_code
_entity_poly.pdbx_strand_id
1 'polypeptide(L)'
;MNMSTVKESLPEPAENNDRLKELKAFGETKSGVKGLVDSGISKIPKLFIRPHDELADESNPGRSNIQVPIIDLRGFETDDDHRKKIINDLKQASKDYRIFQVLNHGIPLSVLDGMLDGIRRFHEQDAEIKKEFYSFDRFKKVNYASNIDLYLSSAADWRDTLTISLLLSDHVEPDELPAICRSSIIEYIDQLTKLGELLFELLAEALGLKREHLVNMGCGRGRTFVCHYYPECPEPELAMGTSKHTDPAFLTILLQDQIGGLQVLKNNQWIDVQPLAGSLVVNIGDFLQIISNDEFKSAEHRVVANRVGPRISTACFFTGVAVPPKIYGPIDELVTKENPPIYKDFTVRDYINKFFSKAIGKSSLDDFKLQV
;
A
#
# COMPACT_ATOMS: atom_id res chain seq x y z
N MET A 1 60.29 -14.55 18.36
CA MET A 1 60.26 -13.98 17.00
C MET A 1 59.07 -14.64 16.29
N ASN A 2 57.83 -14.15 16.44
CA ASN A 2 57.13 -13.03 15.81
C ASN A 2 56.86 -13.15 14.30
N MET A 3 55.65 -12.70 13.90
CA MET A 3 54.96 -12.64 12.59
C MET A 3 54.08 -13.86 12.29
N SER A 4 52.75 -13.90 12.49
CA SER A 4 51.63 -12.92 12.44
C SER A 4 51.51 -12.10 11.14
N THR A 5 50.26 -12.00 10.67
CA THR A 5 49.70 -11.38 9.44
C THR A 5 49.97 -12.14 8.13
N VAL A 6 48.98 -12.45 7.29
CA VAL A 6 47.97 -11.52 6.74
C VAL A 6 46.58 -12.18 6.64
N LYS A 7 45.59 -11.65 7.37
CA LYS A 7 44.19 -11.66 6.95
C LYS A 7 44.04 -10.49 5.98
N GLU A 8 43.87 -10.76 4.69
CA GLU A 8 43.39 -9.73 3.77
C GLU A 8 41.90 -9.52 4.07
N SER A 9 41.62 -8.53 4.90
CA SER A 9 40.31 -7.90 4.96
C SER A 9 40.11 -7.16 3.64
N LEU A 10 39.18 -7.67 2.81
CA LEU A 10 38.61 -6.88 1.73
C LEU A 10 38.08 -5.56 2.32
N PRO A 11 38.38 -4.40 1.74
CA PRO A 11 37.78 -3.15 2.18
C PRO A 11 36.28 -3.22 1.88
N GLU A 12 35.43 -3.14 2.91
CA GLU A 12 34.04 -2.74 2.69
C GLU A 12 34.07 -1.39 1.97
N PRO A 13 33.37 -1.22 0.84
CA PRO A 13 33.40 0.04 0.11
C PRO A 13 32.92 1.15 1.03
N ALA A 14 33.70 2.22 1.17
CA ALA A 14 33.44 3.33 2.09
C ALA A 14 32.02 3.92 1.94
N GLU A 15 31.45 3.85 0.72
CA GLU A 15 30.07 4.24 0.41
C GLU A 15 29.00 3.46 1.21
N ASN A 16 29.23 2.16 1.48
CA ASN A 16 28.28 1.35 2.24
C ASN A 16 28.29 1.70 3.73
N ASN A 17 29.47 2.06 4.26
CA ASN A 17 29.61 2.49 5.66
C ASN A 17 28.99 3.88 5.88
N ASP A 18 29.17 4.80 4.94
CA ASP A 18 28.62 6.16 5.07
C ASP A 18 27.09 6.17 4.94
N ARG A 19 26.51 5.39 4.01
CA ARG A 19 25.05 5.20 3.95
C ARG A 19 24.51 4.62 5.26
N LEU A 20 25.16 3.59 5.81
CA LEU A 20 24.70 2.96 7.05
C LEU A 20 24.71 3.94 8.23
N LYS A 21 25.71 4.84 8.31
CA LYS A 21 25.74 5.92 9.31
C LYS A 21 24.59 6.91 9.12
N GLU A 22 24.30 7.32 7.88
CA GLU A 22 23.17 8.21 7.57
C GLU A 22 21.83 7.58 7.99
N LEU A 23 21.61 6.29 7.66
CA LEU A 23 20.40 5.57 8.04
C LEU A 23 20.24 5.47 9.56
N LYS A 24 21.33 5.17 10.28
CA LYS A 24 21.33 5.13 11.75
C LYS A 24 21.03 6.50 12.35
N ALA A 25 21.72 7.54 11.90
CA ALA A 25 21.49 8.90 12.37
C ALA A 25 20.04 9.35 12.14
N PHE A 26 19.49 9.09 10.94
CA PHE A 26 18.09 9.37 10.63
C PHE A 26 17.13 8.59 11.57
N GLY A 27 17.33 7.27 11.70
CA GLY A 27 16.48 6.43 12.55
C GLY A 27 16.55 6.76 14.05
N GLU A 28 17.70 7.22 14.54
CA GLU A 28 17.90 7.63 15.94
C GLU A 28 17.11 8.89 16.30
N THR A 29 16.89 9.80 15.35
CA THR A 29 16.08 11.00 15.60
C THR A 29 14.63 10.68 15.94
N LYS A 30 14.09 9.60 15.34
CA LYS A 30 12.67 9.20 15.39
C LYS A 30 11.69 10.32 15.02
N SER A 31 12.16 11.38 14.38
CA SER A 31 11.35 12.54 13.99
C SER A 31 10.73 12.36 12.60
N GLY A 32 11.36 11.50 11.79
CA GLY A 32 10.92 11.14 10.45
C GLY A 32 11.23 12.20 9.40
N VAL A 33 10.66 12.03 8.20
CA VAL A 33 10.86 12.95 7.08
C VAL A 33 10.31 14.34 7.41
N LYS A 34 9.18 14.41 8.11
CA LYS A 34 8.65 15.69 8.60
C LYS A 34 9.65 16.42 9.48
N GLY A 35 10.33 15.73 10.39
CA GLY A 35 11.35 16.33 11.24
C GLY A 35 12.52 16.92 10.45
N LEU A 36 12.87 16.33 9.31
CA LEU A 36 13.86 16.90 8.39
C LEU A 36 13.33 18.20 7.77
N VAL A 37 12.09 18.21 7.29
CA VAL A 37 11.46 19.41 6.70
C VAL A 37 11.33 20.54 7.73
N ASP A 38 10.89 20.23 8.95
CA ASP A 38 10.79 21.19 10.06
C ASP A 38 12.17 21.80 10.43
N SER A 39 13.27 21.12 10.12
CA SER A 39 14.63 21.64 10.33
C SER A 39 15.11 22.63 9.23
N GLY A 40 14.29 22.87 8.20
CA GLY A 40 14.55 23.85 7.15
C GLY A 40 15.54 23.38 6.08
N ILE A 41 15.58 22.08 5.79
CA ILE A 41 16.44 21.54 4.73
C ILE A 41 16.09 22.16 3.36
N SER A 42 17.12 22.44 2.56
CA SER A 42 16.99 22.90 1.17
C SER A 42 17.34 21.83 0.14
N LYS A 43 17.90 20.70 0.60
CA LYS A 43 18.28 19.54 -0.21
C LYS A 43 17.91 18.27 0.53
N ILE A 44 17.53 17.24 -0.20
CA ILE A 44 17.22 15.94 0.40
C ILE A 44 18.52 15.21 0.78
N PRO A 45 18.56 14.50 1.92
CA PRO A 45 19.68 13.63 2.25
C PRO A 45 19.88 12.53 1.20
N LYS A 46 21.14 12.08 1.02
CA LYS A 46 21.51 11.07 0.01
C LYS A 46 20.74 9.77 0.16
N LEU A 47 20.37 9.40 1.39
CA LEU A 47 19.57 8.20 1.66
C LEU A 47 18.21 8.15 0.92
N PHE A 48 17.65 9.30 0.53
CA PHE A 48 16.40 9.41 -0.24
C PHE A 48 16.59 9.55 -1.75
N ILE A 49 17.83 9.75 -2.21
CA ILE A 49 18.12 9.91 -3.64
C ILE A 49 18.06 8.54 -4.32
N ARG A 50 17.21 8.44 -5.34
CA ARG A 50 17.07 7.23 -6.15
C ARG A 50 18.33 6.90 -6.95
N PRO A 51 18.59 5.61 -7.24
CA PRO A 51 19.65 5.18 -8.15
C PRO A 51 19.56 5.84 -9.54
N HIS A 52 20.71 6.08 -10.17
CA HIS A 52 20.80 6.78 -11.46
C HIS A 52 20.11 6.05 -12.63
N ASP A 53 20.13 4.72 -12.62
CA ASP A 53 19.45 3.87 -13.59
C ASP A 53 17.92 4.05 -13.54
N GLU A 54 17.34 4.12 -12.33
CA GLU A 54 15.91 4.41 -12.16
C GLU A 54 15.53 5.81 -12.65
N LEU A 55 16.39 6.81 -12.43
CA LEU A 55 16.18 8.17 -12.90
C LEU A 55 16.25 8.27 -14.44
N ALA A 56 17.14 7.48 -15.08
CA ALA A 56 17.33 7.50 -16.52
C ALA A 56 16.15 6.88 -17.28
N ASP A 57 15.54 5.82 -16.76
CA ASP A 57 14.38 5.15 -17.38
C ASP A 57 13.12 6.04 -17.44
N GLU A 58 13.05 7.08 -16.60
CA GLU A 58 11.90 7.99 -16.49
C GLU A 58 11.98 9.23 -17.39
N SER A 59 13.06 9.38 -18.16
CA SER A 59 13.34 10.55 -19.03
C SER A 59 12.30 10.78 -20.15
N ASN A 60 11.38 9.83 -20.38
CA ASN A 60 10.45 9.85 -21.49
C ASN A 60 9.00 9.65 -21.01
N PRO A 61 8.36 10.67 -20.40
CA PRO A 61 6.97 10.58 -20.00
C PRO A 61 6.10 10.65 -21.26
N GLY A 62 5.74 9.49 -21.79
CA GLY A 62 4.64 9.38 -22.74
C GLY A 62 3.38 9.92 -22.05
N ARG A 63 2.92 11.11 -22.44
CA ARG A 63 1.63 11.63 -21.96
C ARG A 63 0.53 10.75 -22.52
N SER A 64 -0.02 9.90 -21.69
CA SER A 64 -1.22 9.15 -22.01
C SER A 64 -2.44 9.91 -21.49
N ASN A 65 -3.48 10.08 -22.32
CA ASN A 65 -4.77 10.62 -21.89
C ASN A 65 -5.63 9.55 -21.20
N ILE A 66 -5.01 8.48 -20.69
CA ILE A 66 -5.73 7.36 -20.11
C ILE A 66 -6.17 7.79 -18.71
N GLN A 67 -7.46 7.68 -18.43
CA GLN A 67 -8.02 7.93 -17.11
C GLN A 67 -8.36 6.61 -16.43
N VAL A 68 -8.10 6.55 -15.12
CA VAL A 68 -8.52 5.42 -14.29
C VAL A 68 -10.06 5.37 -14.27
N PRO A 69 -10.67 4.19 -14.46
CA PRO A 69 -12.13 4.03 -14.47
C PRO A 69 -12.75 4.51 -13.17
N ILE A 70 -13.95 5.06 -13.28
CA ILE A 70 -14.77 5.46 -12.13
C ILE A 70 -15.99 4.56 -12.09
N ILE A 71 -16.18 3.88 -10.97
CA ILE A 71 -17.31 3.01 -10.69
C ILE A 71 -18.25 3.74 -9.73
N ASP A 72 -19.47 3.98 -10.18
CA ASP A 72 -20.49 4.66 -9.40
C ASP A 72 -21.45 3.64 -8.79
N LEU A 73 -21.46 3.54 -7.45
CA LEU A 73 -22.29 2.57 -6.73
C LEU A 73 -23.73 3.06 -6.49
N ARG A 74 -24.17 4.20 -7.04
CA ARG A 74 -25.57 4.64 -6.86
C ARG A 74 -26.56 3.58 -7.34
N GLY A 75 -27.53 3.25 -6.47
CA GLY A 75 -28.65 2.39 -6.82
C GLY A 75 -28.31 0.91 -6.98
N PHE A 76 -27.11 0.46 -6.59
CA PHE A 76 -26.65 -0.91 -6.80
C PHE A 76 -27.49 -1.98 -6.06
N GLU A 77 -28.20 -1.60 -4.99
CA GLU A 77 -29.07 -2.51 -4.21
C GLU A 77 -30.52 -2.54 -4.71
N THR A 78 -30.95 -1.52 -5.44
CA THR A 78 -32.37 -1.30 -5.74
C THR A 78 -32.78 -1.72 -7.13
N ASP A 79 -31.81 -1.97 -8.02
CA ASP A 79 -32.05 -2.26 -9.43
C ASP A 79 -31.05 -3.31 -9.94
N ASP A 80 -31.58 -4.49 -10.29
CA ASP A 80 -30.79 -5.64 -10.76
C ASP A 80 -30.04 -5.35 -12.07
N ASP A 81 -30.59 -4.52 -12.96
CA ASP A 81 -29.92 -4.19 -14.22
C ASP A 81 -28.79 -3.20 -14.00
N HIS A 82 -28.97 -2.23 -13.09
CA HIS A 82 -27.86 -1.38 -12.64
C HIS A 82 -26.77 -2.19 -11.93
N ARG A 83 -27.14 -3.15 -11.08
CA ARG A 83 -26.17 -4.04 -10.42
C ARG A 83 -25.34 -4.81 -11.45
N LYS A 84 -25.97 -5.44 -12.45
CA LYS A 84 -25.26 -6.16 -13.53
C LYS A 84 -24.29 -5.26 -14.29
N LYS A 85 -24.68 -4.01 -14.56
CA LYS A 85 -23.80 -3.02 -15.19
C LYS A 85 -22.57 -2.73 -14.32
N ILE A 86 -22.78 -2.46 -13.03
CA ILE A 86 -21.68 -2.22 -12.07
C ILE A 86 -20.74 -3.42 -11.99
N ILE A 87 -21.28 -4.64 -11.94
CA ILE A 87 -20.48 -5.89 -11.94
C ILE A 87 -19.62 -5.99 -13.20
N ASN A 88 -20.19 -5.68 -14.38
CA ASN A 88 -19.45 -5.70 -15.63
C ASN A 88 -18.36 -4.63 -15.69
N ASP A 89 -18.66 -3.41 -15.23
CA ASP A 89 -17.70 -2.31 -15.18
C ASP A 89 -16.55 -2.63 -14.20
N LEU A 90 -16.86 -3.22 -13.04
CA LEU A 90 -15.87 -3.73 -12.09
C LEU A 90 -14.99 -4.82 -12.72
N LYS A 91 -15.60 -5.79 -13.41
CA LYS A 91 -14.86 -6.85 -14.10
C LYS A 91 -13.86 -6.27 -15.09
N GLN A 92 -14.30 -5.34 -15.93
CA GLN A 92 -13.45 -4.71 -16.94
C GLN A 92 -12.34 -3.87 -16.29
N ALA A 93 -12.67 -3.06 -15.29
CA ALA A 93 -11.70 -2.24 -14.58
C ALA A 93 -10.63 -3.10 -13.89
N SER A 94 -11.03 -4.19 -13.25
CA SER A 94 -10.14 -5.11 -12.54
C SER A 94 -9.20 -5.87 -13.48
N LYS A 95 -9.66 -6.18 -14.70
CA LYS A 95 -8.86 -6.83 -15.75
C LYS A 95 -7.88 -5.87 -16.43
N ASP A 96 -8.39 -4.74 -16.91
CA ASP A 96 -7.66 -3.88 -17.84
C ASP A 96 -6.84 -2.79 -17.16
N TYR A 97 -7.35 -2.29 -16.03
CA TYR A 97 -6.75 -1.18 -15.30
C TYR A 97 -6.15 -1.64 -13.99
N ARG A 98 -6.70 -2.70 -13.36
CA ARG A 98 -6.26 -3.27 -12.08
C ARG A 98 -6.47 -2.33 -10.88
N ILE A 99 -6.94 -1.12 -11.17
CA ILE A 99 -7.25 -0.02 -10.27
C ILE A 99 -8.45 0.74 -10.81
N PHE A 100 -9.29 1.25 -9.92
CA PHE A 100 -10.44 2.08 -10.25
C PHE A 100 -10.77 3.01 -9.08
N GLN A 101 -11.53 4.07 -9.35
CA GLN A 101 -12.10 4.93 -8.31
C GLN A 101 -13.55 4.53 -8.07
N VAL A 102 -14.00 4.60 -6.83
CA VAL A 102 -15.38 4.29 -6.44
C VAL A 102 -16.04 5.57 -5.93
N LEU A 103 -17.23 5.87 -6.44
CA LEU A 103 -18.09 6.96 -5.99
C LEU A 103 -19.37 6.43 -5.37
N ASN A 104 -19.99 7.27 -4.53
CA ASN A 104 -21.28 6.99 -3.91
C ASN A 104 -21.29 5.65 -3.15
N HIS A 105 -20.17 5.33 -2.52
CA HIS A 105 -19.93 4.09 -1.77
C HIS A 105 -20.61 4.05 -0.38
N GLY A 106 -21.43 5.05 -0.05
CA GLY A 106 -22.23 5.10 1.19
C GLY A 106 -21.50 5.60 2.44
N ILE A 107 -20.18 5.80 2.40
CA ILE A 107 -19.44 6.38 3.54
C ILE A 107 -19.66 7.90 3.54
N PRO A 108 -20.10 8.51 4.66
CA PRO A 108 -20.29 9.96 4.74
C PRO A 108 -19.00 10.73 4.52
N LEU A 109 -19.07 11.85 3.80
CA LEU A 109 -17.90 12.71 3.53
C LEU A 109 -17.22 13.19 4.82
N SER A 110 -17.99 13.47 5.87
CA SER A 110 -17.46 13.86 7.18
C SER A 110 -16.54 12.81 7.80
N VAL A 111 -16.77 11.52 7.52
CA VAL A 111 -15.90 10.43 7.99
C VAL A 111 -14.60 10.41 7.21
N LEU A 112 -14.66 10.59 5.88
CA LEU A 112 -13.47 10.68 5.03
C LEU A 112 -12.60 11.89 5.42
N ASP A 113 -13.22 13.07 5.52
CA ASP A 113 -12.54 14.31 5.90
C ASP A 113 -11.98 14.22 7.32
N GLY A 114 -12.75 13.67 8.26
CA GLY A 114 -12.32 13.46 9.63
C GLY A 114 -11.14 12.50 9.76
N MET A 115 -11.06 11.47 8.89
CA MET A 115 -9.91 10.57 8.83
C MET A 115 -8.67 11.30 8.32
N LEU A 116 -8.76 12.01 7.20
CA LEU A 116 -7.63 12.77 6.65
C LEU A 116 -7.13 13.86 7.61
N ASP A 117 -8.04 14.62 8.23
CA ASP A 117 -7.69 15.63 9.24
C ASP A 117 -7.05 15.00 10.47
N GLY A 118 -7.61 13.91 10.99
CA GLY A 118 -7.07 13.19 12.15
C GLY A 118 -5.63 12.72 11.90
N ILE A 119 -5.37 12.10 10.76
CA ILE A 119 -4.03 11.64 10.39
C ILE A 119 -3.07 12.83 10.21
N ARG A 120 -3.50 13.90 9.52
CA ARG A 120 -2.72 15.13 9.42
C ARG A 120 -2.32 15.65 10.79
N ARG A 121 -3.29 15.82 11.69
CA ARG A 121 -3.08 16.33 13.05
C ARG A 121 -2.14 15.46 13.86
N PHE A 122 -2.21 14.14 13.73
CA PHE A 122 -1.23 13.23 14.37
C PHE A 122 0.19 13.51 13.89
N HIS A 123 0.41 13.58 12.57
CA HIS A 123 1.74 13.82 12.02
C HIS A 123 2.28 15.23 12.31
N GLU A 124 1.39 16.20 12.49
CA GLU A 124 1.68 17.59 12.89
C GLU A 124 1.93 17.78 14.39
N GLN A 125 1.79 16.73 15.22
CA GLN A 125 2.16 16.84 16.64
C GLN A 125 3.67 16.94 16.85
N ASP A 126 4.03 17.43 18.04
CA ASP A 126 5.41 17.42 18.52
C ASP A 126 6.04 16.03 18.41
N ALA A 127 7.32 16.00 17.99
CA ALA A 127 8.05 14.76 17.78
C ALA A 127 8.09 13.87 19.04
N GLU A 128 8.10 14.46 20.25
CA GLU A 128 8.08 13.69 21.50
C GLU A 128 6.80 12.87 21.68
N ILE A 129 5.64 13.38 21.25
CA ILE A 129 4.38 12.64 21.30
C ILE A 129 4.40 11.49 20.30
N LYS A 130 4.85 11.75 19.06
CA LYS A 130 4.92 10.73 18.01
C LYS A 130 5.94 9.62 18.32
N LYS A 131 7.02 9.94 19.06
CA LYS A 131 8.06 9.00 19.49
C LYS A 131 7.53 7.85 20.35
N GLU A 132 6.44 8.05 21.08
CA GLU A 132 5.79 7.00 21.87
C GLU A 132 5.31 5.83 21.00
N PHE A 133 4.90 6.14 19.77
CA PHE A 133 4.46 5.15 18.79
C PHE A 133 5.61 4.62 17.93
N TYR A 134 6.82 5.21 18.02
CA TYR A 134 7.91 4.90 17.10
C TYR A 134 8.42 3.47 17.30
N SER A 135 8.26 2.62 16.28
CA SER A 135 8.69 1.23 16.35
C SER A 135 8.87 0.59 14.98
N PHE A 136 9.87 -0.28 14.86
CA PHE A 136 10.03 -1.20 13.72
C PHE A 136 9.42 -2.58 14.01
N ASP A 137 8.81 -2.78 15.18
CA ASP A 137 8.17 -4.04 15.53
C ASP A 137 6.84 -4.20 14.78
N ARG A 138 6.85 -5.07 13.77
CA ARG A 138 5.69 -5.37 12.91
C ARG A 138 4.55 -6.10 13.63
N PHE A 139 4.80 -6.62 14.84
CA PHE A 139 3.76 -7.27 15.63
C PHE A 139 3.01 -6.28 16.53
N LYS A 140 3.50 -5.05 16.70
CA LYS A 140 2.72 -3.99 17.36
C LYS A 140 1.54 -3.59 16.49
N LYS A 141 0.35 -3.60 17.10
CA LYS A 141 -0.90 -3.17 16.45
C LYS A 141 -0.80 -1.74 15.95
N VAL A 142 -0.28 -0.82 16.77
CA VAL A 142 -0.12 0.59 16.40
C VAL A 142 1.36 0.95 16.45
N ASN A 143 1.89 1.45 15.34
CA ASN A 143 3.28 1.90 15.26
C ASN A 143 3.45 3.05 14.28
N TYR A 144 4.46 3.88 14.53
CA TYR A 144 4.88 4.98 13.68
C TYR A 144 6.32 4.77 13.22
N ALA A 145 6.56 4.96 11.93
CA ALA A 145 7.90 4.91 11.34
C ALA A 145 7.91 5.63 9.99
N SER A 146 9.08 6.06 9.51
CA SER A 146 9.19 6.64 8.16
C SER A 146 9.17 5.55 7.08
N ASN A 147 10.05 4.57 7.22
CA ASN A 147 10.26 3.52 6.23
C ASN A 147 10.43 2.17 6.94
N ILE A 148 9.59 1.18 6.62
CA ILE A 148 9.64 -0.16 7.23
C ILE A 148 10.81 -0.99 6.67
N ASP A 149 11.22 -0.71 5.44
CA ASP A 149 12.27 -1.37 4.66
C ASP A 149 13.56 -0.54 4.57
N LEU A 150 13.74 0.44 5.47
CA LEU A 150 14.83 1.43 5.45
C LEU A 150 16.23 0.84 5.24
N TYR A 151 16.48 -0.37 5.76
CA TYR A 151 17.77 -1.05 5.67
C TYR A 151 17.91 -2.03 4.49
N LEU A 152 16.81 -2.30 3.77
CA LEU A 152 16.78 -3.20 2.61
C LEU A 152 16.82 -2.42 1.30
N SER A 153 16.26 -1.21 1.28
CA SER A 153 16.05 -0.44 0.06
C SER A 153 17.25 0.42 -0.32
N SER A 154 17.45 0.55 -1.63
CA SER A 154 18.51 1.35 -2.27
C SER A 154 18.32 2.86 -2.05
N ALA A 155 17.08 3.29 -1.84
CA ALA A 155 16.68 4.62 -1.41
C ALA A 155 15.51 4.50 -0.44
N ALA A 156 15.42 5.40 0.54
CA ALA A 156 14.25 5.50 1.40
C ALA A 156 13.16 6.34 0.71
N ASP A 157 11.90 6.06 1.03
CA ASP A 157 10.77 6.85 0.56
C ASP A 157 10.61 8.15 1.38
N TRP A 158 10.23 9.23 0.71
CA TRP A 158 9.93 10.55 1.27
C TRP A 158 8.56 10.61 1.94
N ARG A 159 8.38 9.83 3.00
CA ARG A 159 7.13 9.75 3.77
C ARG A 159 7.34 9.38 5.24
N ASP A 160 6.36 9.72 6.03
CA ASP A 160 6.13 9.19 7.37
C ASP A 160 4.84 8.37 7.41
N THR A 161 4.80 7.35 8.27
CA THR A 161 3.73 6.35 8.26
C THR A 161 3.27 6.00 9.67
N LEU A 162 1.97 6.14 9.93
CA LEU A 162 1.28 5.53 11.07
C LEU A 162 0.60 4.24 10.58
N THR A 163 0.94 3.11 11.18
CA THR A 163 0.37 1.79 10.86
C THR A 163 -0.57 1.34 11.97
N ILE A 164 -1.75 0.84 11.60
CA ILE A 164 -2.73 0.23 12.49
C ILE A 164 -3.07 -1.16 11.93
N SER A 165 -2.56 -2.20 12.59
CA SER A 165 -2.69 -3.60 12.18
C SER A 165 -3.80 -4.30 12.96
N LEU A 166 -4.80 -4.73 12.20
CA LEU A 166 -5.88 -5.65 12.60
C LEU A 166 -5.70 -7.02 11.94
N LEU A 167 -4.44 -7.42 11.71
CA LEU A 167 -4.09 -8.68 11.05
C LEU A 167 -4.34 -9.89 11.96
N LEU A 168 -3.97 -9.76 13.23
CA LEU A 168 -4.03 -10.84 14.23
C LEU A 168 -5.29 -10.76 15.12
N SER A 169 -5.94 -9.61 15.14
CA SER A 169 -7.11 -9.31 15.96
C SER A 169 -8.00 -8.36 15.15
N ASP A 170 -9.31 -8.59 15.20
CA ASP A 170 -10.29 -7.79 14.48
C ASP A 170 -10.65 -6.46 15.16
N HIS A 171 -10.06 -6.20 16.33
CA HIS A 171 -10.29 -5.00 17.14
C HIS A 171 -8.96 -4.34 17.56
N VAL A 172 -9.01 -3.02 17.68
CA VAL A 172 -7.98 -2.20 18.32
C VAL A 172 -8.60 -1.58 19.55
N GLU A 173 -7.91 -1.67 20.69
CA GLU A 173 -8.41 -1.00 21.89
C GLU A 173 -8.28 0.51 21.70
N PRO A 174 -9.29 1.32 22.06
CA PRO A 174 -9.26 2.76 21.82
C PRO A 174 -7.99 3.44 22.37
N ASP A 175 -7.51 3.00 23.54
CA ASP A 175 -6.33 3.56 24.19
C ASP A 175 -5.00 3.21 23.50
N GLU A 176 -4.98 2.21 22.61
CA GLU A 176 -3.82 1.92 21.75
C GLU A 176 -3.67 2.96 20.62
N LEU A 177 -4.74 3.66 20.27
CA LEU A 177 -4.74 4.66 19.19
C LEU A 177 -4.32 6.05 19.72
N PRO A 178 -3.64 6.86 18.89
CA PRO A 178 -3.30 8.23 19.25
C PRO A 178 -4.56 9.05 19.56
N ALA A 179 -4.60 9.68 20.73
CA ALA A 179 -5.79 10.35 21.25
C ALA A 179 -6.35 11.42 20.28
N ILE A 180 -5.48 12.09 19.52
CA ILE A 180 -5.85 13.18 18.61
C ILE A 180 -6.70 12.73 17.41
N CYS A 181 -6.58 11.47 16.99
CA CYS A 181 -7.22 10.93 15.79
C CYS A 181 -8.03 9.65 16.06
N ARG A 182 -8.08 9.19 17.31
CA ARG A 182 -8.74 7.97 17.77
C ARG A 182 -10.18 7.83 17.26
N SER A 183 -11.02 8.85 17.46
CA SER A 183 -12.44 8.78 17.09
C SER A 183 -12.61 8.64 15.57
N SER A 184 -11.87 9.45 14.80
CA SER A 184 -11.89 9.39 13.33
C SER A 184 -11.44 8.03 12.80
N ILE A 185 -10.38 7.46 13.39
CA ILE A 185 -9.87 6.12 13.03
C ILE A 185 -10.93 5.05 13.28
N ILE A 186 -11.53 5.03 14.48
CA ILE A 186 -12.52 4.01 14.84
C ILE A 186 -13.73 4.06 13.91
N GLU A 187 -14.27 5.25 13.66
CA GLU A 187 -15.42 5.44 12.78
C GLU A 187 -15.09 5.05 11.33
N TYR A 188 -13.91 5.44 10.84
CA TYR A 188 -13.47 5.08 9.49
C TYR A 188 -13.25 3.57 9.32
N ILE A 189 -12.66 2.88 10.31
CA ILE A 189 -12.48 1.43 10.28
C ILE A 189 -13.83 0.71 10.14
N ASP A 190 -14.85 1.12 10.89
CA ASP A 190 -16.19 0.51 10.82
C ASP A 190 -16.81 0.67 9.43
N GLN A 191 -16.80 1.90 8.90
CA GLN A 191 -17.37 2.20 7.58
C GLN A 191 -16.63 1.48 6.45
N LEU A 192 -15.30 1.48 6.49
CA LEU A 192 -14.49 0.85 5.45
C LEU A 192 -14.58 -0.67 5.47
N THR A 193 -14.82 -1.26 6.64
CA THR A 193 -15.06 -2.72 6.77
C THR A 193 -16.30 -3.14 6.00
N LYS A 194 -17.41 -2.41 6.19
CA LYS A 194 -18.68 -2.66 5.49
C LYS A 194 -18.52 -2.51 3.99
N LEU A 195 -17.82 -1.46 3.54
CA LEU A 195 -17.53 -1.25 2.13
C LEU A 195 -16.64 -2.38 1.55
N GLY A 196 -15.64 -2.83 2.30
CA GLY A 196 -14.76 -3.92 1.90
C GLY A 196 -15.54 -5.21 1.64
N GLU A 197 -16.42 -5.60 2.56
CA GLU A 197 -17.30 -6.77 2.38
C GLU A 197 -18.17 -6.64 1.13
N LEU A 198 -18.80 -5.48 0.93
CA LEU A 198 -19.59 -5.20 -0.27
C LEU A 198 -18.77 -5.34 -1.57
N LEU A 199 -17.56 -4.78 -1.60
CA LEU A 199 -16.70 -4.88 -2.78
C LEU A 199 -16.27 -6.32 -3.05
N PHE A 200 -16.00 -7.12 -2.01
CA PHE A 200 -15.74 -8.56 -2.19
C PHE A 200 -16.94 -9.30 -2.78
N GLU A 201 -18.17 -8.95 -2.38
CA GLU A 201 -19.38 -9.55 -2.96
C GLU A 201 -19.52 -9.22 -4.46
N LEU A 202 -19.32 -7.96 -4.83
CA LEU A 202 -19.39 -7.51 -6.23
C LEU A 202 -18.27 -8.12 -7.08
N LEU A 203 -17.06 -8.24 -6.53
CA LEU A 203 -15.92 -8.88 -7.21
C LEU A 203 -16.13 -10.40 -7.37
N ALA A 204 -16.75 -11.07 -6.40
CA ALA A 204 -17.11 -12.47 -6.53
C ALA A 204 -18.08 -12.70 -7.70
N GLU A 205 -19.12 -11.88 -7.81
CA GLU A 205 -20.05 -11.91 -8.94
C GLU A 205 -19.37 -11.57 -10.27
N ALA A 206 -18.43 -10.62 -10.27
CA ALA A 206 -17.64 -10.27 -11.46
C ALA A 206 -16.75 -11.44 -11.96
N LEU A 207 -16.30 -12.31 -11.05
CA LEU A 207 -15.62 -13.58 -11.36
C LEU A 207 -16.58 -14.69 -11.80
N GLY A 208 -17.90 -14.46 -11.74
CA GLY A 208 -18.91 -15.49 -12.01
C GLY A 208 -19.14 -16.46 -10.86
N LEU A 209 -18.68 -16.11 -9.65
CA LEU A 209 -18.86 -16.89 -8.43
C LEU A 209 -20.15 -16.47 -7.71
N LYS A 210 -20.52 -17.24 -6.68
CA LYS A 210 -21.58 -16.82 -5.75
C LYS A 210 -21.16 -15.54 -5.02
N ARG A 211 -22.13 -14.66 -4.77
CA ARG A 211 -21.95 -13.37 -4.10
C ARG A 211 -21.09 -13.47 -2.84
N GLU A 212 -21.40 -14.43 -1.98
CA GLU A 212 -20.76 -14.63 -0.68
C GLU A 212 -19.42 -15.36 -0.76
N HIS A 213 -18.95 -15.78 -1.94
CA HIS A 213 -17.80 -16.69 -2.06
C HIS A 213 -16.52 -16.10 -1.45
N LEU A 214 -16.11 -14.90 -1.86
CA LEU A 214 -14.89 -14.24 -1.35
C LEU A 214 -15.02 -13.84 0.14
N VAL A 215 -16.23 -13.48 0.59
CA VAL A 215 -16.51 -13.19 2.00
C VAL A 215 -16.36 -14.45 2.85
N ASN A 216 -16.91 -15.58 2.41
CA ASN A 216 -16.81 -16.88 3.08
C ASN A 216 -15.39 -17.46 3.05
N MET A 217 -14.61 -17.14 2.00
CA MET A 217 -13.17 -17.38 1.99
C MET A 217 -12.42 -16.55 3.04
N GLY A 218 -13.06 -15.53 3.63
CA GLY A 218 -12.45 -14.68 4.64
C GLY A 218 -11.47 -13.68 4.05
N CYS A 219 -11.58 -13.34 2.76
CA CYS A 219 -10.71 -12.35 2.10
C CYS A 219 -10.79 -10.96 2.76
N GLY A 220 -11.96 -10.60 3.29
CA GLY A 220 -12.18 -9.36 4.05
C GLY A 220 -11.70 -9.39 5.51
N ARG A 221 -11.25 -10.55 6.01
CA ARG A 221 -10.66 -10.67 7.35
C ARG A 221 -9.21 -10.19 7.31
N GLY A 222 -8.66 -9.80 8.46
CA GLY A 222 -7.27 -9.31 8.55
C GLY A 222 -7.07 -8.03 7.74
N ARG A 223 -6.94 -6.90 8.45
CA ARG A 223 -6.81 -5.59 7.79
C ARG A 223 -5.59 -4.88 8.33
N THR A 224 -4.87 -4.17 7.47
CA THR A 224 -3.82 -3.25 7.92
C THR A 224 -4.09 -1.89 7.32
N PHE A 225 -4.14 -0.86 8.17
CA PHE A 225 -4.25 0.52 7.75
C PHE A 225 -2.86 1.15 7.78
N VAL A 226 -2.52 1.84 6.71
CA VAL A 226 -1.25 2.54 6.57
C VAL A 226 -1.56 3.98 6.21
N CYS A 227 -1.28 4.87 7.16
CA CYS A 227 -1.66 6.28 7.13
C CYS A 227 -0.40 7.11 6.85
N HIS A 228 -0.22 7.43 5.58
CA HIS A 228 0.95 8.12 5.06
C HIS A 228 0.82 9.63 5.14
N TYR A 229 1.96 10.25 5.43
CA TYR A 229 2.19 11.68 5.41
C TYR A 229 3.41 11.96 4.53
N TYR A 230 3.18 12.68 3.45
CA TYR A 230 4.21 13.05 2.48
C TYR A 230 4.43 14.56 2.59
N PRO A 231 5.48 15.04 3.29
CA PRO A 231 5.75 16.46 3.35
C PRO A 231 6.21 16.99 1.98
N GLU A 232 6.28 18.31 1.85
CA GLU A 232 6.92 18.92 0.69
C GLU A 232 8.35 18.40 0.52
N CYS A 233 8.75 18.18 -0.72
CA CYS A 233 10.08 17.72 -1.08
C CYS A 233 10.82 18.84 -1.84
N PRO A 234 12.02 19.25 -1.41
CA PRO A 234 12.79 20.29 -2.10
C PRO A 234 13.36 19.85 -3.45
N GLU A 235 13.56 18.54 -3.64
CA GLU A 235 14.13 17.92 -4.85
C GLU A 235 13.28 16.68 -5.26
N PRO A 236 11.99 16.85 -5.60
CA PRO A 236 11.06 15.74 -5.83
C PRO A 236 11.45 14.86 -7.02
N GLU A 237 12.19 15.38 -7.99
CA GLU A 237 12.71 14.61 -9.11
C GLU A 237 13.70 13.51 -8.67
N LEU A 238 14.37 13.68 -7.53
CA LEU A 238 15.38 12.75 -7.00
C LEU A 238 14.80 11.69 -6.06
N ALA A 239 13.59 11.90 -5.52
CA ALA A 239 12.98 11.04 -4.50
C ALA A 239 11.64 10.47 -4.95
N MET A 240 11.13 9.51 -4.19
CA MET A 240 9.76 9.00 -4.33
C MET A 240 9.03 9.15 -3.02
N GLY A 241 7.74 9.47 -3.08
CA GLY A 241 6.88 9.35 -1.90
C GLY A 241 6.67 7.88 -1.54
N THR A 242 6.50 7.02 -2.53
CA THR A 242 6.45 5.56 -2.36
C THR A 242 6.98 4.90 -3.60
N SER A 243 8.01 4.07 -3.44
CA SER A 243 8.64 3.30 -4.52
C SER A 243 7.64 2.38 -5.22
N LYS A 244 7.90 2.05 -6.50
CA LYS A 244 7.00 1.19 -7.29
C LYS A 244 6.84 -0.18 -6.63
N HIS A 245 5.63 -0.72 -6.56
CA HIS A 245 5.36 -2.04 -5.97
C HIS A 245 3.98 -2.57 -6.37
N THR A 246 3.72 -3.82 -5.98
CA THR A 246 2.38 -4.43 -5.91
C THR A 246 2.01 -4.71 -4.46
N ASP A 247 0.71 -4.82 -4.18
CA ASP A 247 0.21 -4.97 -2.81
C ASP A 247 0.10 -6.43 -2.38
N PRO A 248 0.64 -6.83 -1.20
CA PRO A 248 0.45 -8.16 -0.63
C PRO A 248 -0.92 -8.27 0.07
N ALA A 249 -1.99 -8.08 -0.69
CA ALA A 249 -3.38 -8.07 -0.22
C ALA A 249 -4.32 -8.68 -1.27
N PHE A 250 -5.57 -8.95 -0.92
CA PHE A 250 -6.62 -9.23 -1.90
C PHE A 250 -7.07 -7.94 -2.58
N LEU A 251 -7.34 -6.93 -1.76
CA LEU A 251 -7.87 -5.65 -2.18
C LEU A 251 -7.25 -4.56 -1.32
N THR A 252 -6.93 -3.43 -1.93
CA THR A 252 -6.55 -2.21 -1.21
C THR A 252 -7.60 -1.14 -1.47
N ILE A 253 -8.06 -0.47 -0.42
CA ILE A 253 -8.91 0.72 -0.52
C ILE A 253 -8.15 1.91 0.03
N LEU A 254 -7.98 2.93 -0.80
CA LEU A 254 -7.18 4.12 -0.52
C LEU A 254 -8.05 5.37 -0.49
N LEU A 255 -8.00 6.06 0.65
CA LEU A 255 -8.44 7.44 0.79
C LEU A 255 -7.23 8.36 0.59
N GLN A 256 -7.35 9.39 -0.24
CA GLN A 256 -6.31 10.39 -0.48
C GLN A 256 -6.88 11.80 -0.49
N ASP A 257 -6.04 12.78 -0.21
CA ASP A 257 -6.38 14.18 -0.39
C ASP A 257 -6.38 14.63 -1.86
N GLN A 258 -6.50 15.94 -2.08
CA GLN A 258 -6.61 16.52 -3.42
C GLN A 258 -5.27 16.92 -4.06
N ILE A 259 -4.12 16.58 -3.45
CA ILE A 259 -2.79 16.90 -4.00
C ILE A 259 -2.40 15.90 -5.09
N GLY A 260 -2.85 14.64 -4.98
CA GLY A 260 -2.56 13.59 -5.95
C GLY A 260 -1.12 13.06 -5.84
N GLY A 261 -0.58 12.48 -6.91
CA GLY A 261 0.76 11.88 -6.93
C GLY A 261 0.79 10.35 -6.95
N LEU A 262 -0.36 9.68 -6.76
CA LEU A 262 -0.48 8.26 -7.05
C LEU A 262 -0.40 8.01 -8.56
N GLN A 263 0.44 7.07 -8.96
CA GLN A 263 0.57 6.62 -10.35
C GLN A 263 0.44 5.10 -10.43
N VAL A 264 -0.28 4.61 -11.44
CA VAL A 264 -0.38 3.18 -11.77
C VAL A 264 0.34 2.88 -13.08
N LEU A 265 1.01 1.74 -13.18
CA LEU A 265 1.63 1.29 -14.41
C LEU A 265 0.61 0.55 -15.28
N LYS A 266 0.43 1.02 -16.52
CA LYS A 266 -0.38 0.36 -17.54
C LYS A 266 0.28 0.51 -18.90
N ASN A 267 0.37 -0.59 -19.66
CA ASN A 267 1.00 -0.61 -20.98
C ASN A 267 2.42 0.01 -20.98
N ASN A 268 3.20 -0.28 -19.92
CA ASN A 268 4.53 0.29 -19.67
C ASN A 268 4.56 1.83 -19.56
N GLN A 269 3.43 2.44 -19.21
CA GLN A 269 3.30 3.88 -18.99
C GLN A 269 2.73 4.13 -17.59
N TRP A 270 3.33 5.09 -16.88
CA TRP A 270 2.80 5.57 -15.61
C TRP A 270 1.63 6.52 -15.88
N ILE A 271 0.48 6.21 -15.28
CA ILE A 271 -0.77 6.97 -15.39
C ILE A 271 -1.06 7.60 -14.04
N ASP A 272 -1.25 8.92 -14.02
CA ASP A 272 -1.70 9.63 -12.83
C ASP A 272 -3.13 9.27 -12.45
N VAL A 273 -3.33 8.91 -11.20
CA VAL A 273 -4.67 8.74 -10.62
C VAL A 273 -5.12 10.08 -10.05
N GLN A 274 -5.86 10.83 -10.86
CA GLN A 274 -6.35 12.16 -10.48
C GLN A 274 -7.31 12.04 -9.28
N PRO A 275 -7.05 12.75 -8.17
CA PRO A 275 -7.96 12.75 -7.02
C PRO A 275 -9.34 13.24 -7.41
N LEU A 276 -10.36 12.53 -6.93
CA LEU A 276 -11.75 12.91 -7.08
C LEU A 276 -12.37 13.06 -5.70
N ALA A 277 -12.99 14.21 -5.43
CA ALA A 277 -13.60 14.51 -4.15
C ALA A 277 -14.68 13.48 -3.79
N GLY A 278 -14.62 12.97 -2.55
CA GLY A 278 -15.57 11.95 -2.08
C GLY A 278 -15.43 10.58 -2.75
N SER A 279 -14.32 10.31 -3.44
CA SER A 279 -14.01 9.00 -3.99
C SER A 279 -13.00 8.24 -3.15
N LEU A 280 -13.00 6.92 -3.34
CA LEU A 280 -11.95 6.02 -2.84
C LEU A 280 -11.30 5.33 -4.03
N VAL A 281 -9.99 5.18 -4.00
CA VAL A 281 -9.27 4.39 -5.00
C VAL A 281 -9.23 2.94 -4.53
N VAL A 282 -9.49 2.01 -5.43
CA VAL A 282 -9.47 0.57 -5.16
C VAL A 282 -8.53 -0.09 -6.15
N ASN A 283 -7.54 -0.83 -5.67
CA ASN A 283 -6.68 -1.64 -6.51
C ASN A 283 -6.69 -3.11 -6.10
N ILE A 284 -6.56 -3.96 -7.12
CA ILE A 284 -6.39 -5.41 -6.98
C ILE A 284 -4.97 -5.67 -6.45
N GLY A 285 -4.87 -6.55 -5.45
CA GLY A 285 -3.59 -6.98 -4.90
C GLY A 285 -3.20 -8.40 -5.32
N ASP A 286 -2.00 -8.80 -4.92
CA ASP A 286 -1.36 -10.05 -5.30
C ASP A 286 -2.17 -11.29 -4.88
N PHE A 287 -2.86 -11.24 -3.73
CA PHE A 287 -3.63 -12.39 -3.24
C PHE A 287 -4.86 -12.64 -4.09
N LEU A 288 -5.53 -11.57 -4.54
CA LEU A 288 -6.70 -11.71 -5.41
C LEU A 288 -6.28 -12.16 -6.82
N GLN A 289 -5.11 -11.73 -7.30
CA GLN A 289 -4.54 -12.28 -8.52
C GLN A 289 -4.26 -13.78 -8.43
N ILE A 290 -3.68 -14.24 -7.30
CA ILE A 290 -3.42 -15.67 -7.08
C ILE A 290 -4.72 -16.47 -7.06
N ILE A 291 -5.69 -16.10 -6.21
CA ILE A 291 -6.91 -16.89 -6.06
C ILE A 291 -7.83 -16.82 -7.29
N SER A 292 -7.78 -15.72 -8.05
CA SER A 292 -8.52 -15.59 -9.31
C SER A 292 -7.82 -16.26 -10.50
N ASN A 293 -6.64 -16.86 -10.28
CA ASN A 293 -5.83 -17.49 -11.32
C ASN A 293 -5.58 -16.56 -12.52
N ASP A 294 -5.12 -15.34 -12.25
CA ASP A 294 -4.79 -14.30 -13.25
C ASP A 294 -6.00 -13.65 -13.96
N GLU A 295 -7.24 -14.04 -13.62
CA GLU A 295 -8.47 -13.41 -14.13
C GLU A 295 -8.56 -11.95 -13.67
N PHE A 296 -8.14 -11.62 -12.45
CA PHE A 296 -7.81 -10.26 -12.02
C PHE A 296 -6.31 -10.14 -11.75
N LYS A 297 -5.72 -8.99 -12.06
CA LYS A 297 -4.27 -8.78 -11.93
C LYS A 297 -3.97 -7.64 -10.98
N SER A 298 -2.90 -7.80 -10.22
CA SER A 298 -2.38 -6.84 -9.27
C SER A 298 -1.84 -5.60 -9.97
N ALA A 299 -2.14 -4.44 -9.40
CA ALA A 299 -1.70 -3.15 -9.94
C ALA A 299 -0.29 -2.81 -9.46
N GLU A 300 0.66 -2.71 -10.38
CA GLU A 300 1.94 -2.07 -10.06
C GLU A 300 1.73 -0.56 -10.01
N HIS A 301 2.07 0.06 -8.89
CA HIS A 301 1.78 1.47 -8.63
C HIS A 301 2.89 2.10 -7.79
N ARG A 302 2.93 3.44 -7.75
CA ARG A 302 3.92 4.25 -7.02
C ARG A 302 3.33 5.59 -6.59
N VAL A 303 4.03 6.32 -5.71
CA VAL A 303 3.65 7.69 -5.34
C VAL A 303 4.84 8.62 -5.57
N VAL A 304 4.69 9.62 -6.44
CA VAL A 304 5.75 10.61 -6.70
C VAL A 304 5.87 11.60 -5.54
N ALA A 305 7.09 12.06 -5.26
CA ALA A 305 7.31 13.17 -4.34
C ALA A 305 6.82 14.49 -4.99
N ASN A 306 6.43 15.48 -4.18
CA ASN A 306 5.88 16.73 -4.68
C ASN A 306 6.48 17.94 -3.95
N ARG A 307 6.62 19.08 -4.64
CA ARG A 307 6.98 20.37 -4.03
C ARG A 307 5.86 20.96 -3.20
N VAL A 308 4.63 20.50 -3.39
CA VAL A 308 3.45 20.91 -2.63
C VAL A 308 3.10 19.82 -1.62
N GLY A 309 2.95 20.20 -0.35
CA GLY A 309 2.58 19.29 0.72
C GLY A 309 2.01 20.01 1.95
N PRO A 310 1.70 19.25 3.01
CA PRO A 310 1.79 17.79 3.06
C PRO A 310 0.60 17.12 2.36
N ARG A 311 0.91 16.07 1.59
CA ARG A 311 -0.08 15.11 1.07
C ARG A 311 -0.38 14.06 2.13
N ILE A 312 -1.65 13.73 2.31
CA ILE A 312 -2.13 12.71 3.25
C ILE A 312 -2.86 11.60 2.49
N SER A 313 -2.62 10.36 2.89
CA SER A 313 -3.44 9.24 2.42
C SER A 313 -3.51 8.10 3.43
N THR A 314 -4.63 7.39 3.43
CA THR A 314 -4.86 6.18 4.24
C THR A 314 -5.22 5.02 3.34
N ALA A 315 -4.33 4.04 3.25
CA ALA A 315 -4.59 2.76 2.59
C ALA A 315 -5.07 1.73 3.61
N CYS A 316 -6.08 0.93 3.25
CA CYS A 316 -6.48 -0.27 3.98
C CYS A 316 -6.25 -1.50 3.10
N PHE A 317 -5.38 -2.38 3.56
CA PHE A 317 -5.04 -3.66 2.93
C PHE A 317 -5.92 -4.76 3.51
N PHE A 318 -6.74 -5.41 2.70
CA PHE A 318 -7.51 -6.60 3.08
C PHE A 318 -6.69 -7.85 2.76
N THR A 319 -6.15 -8.50 3.79
CA THR A 319 -5.11 -9.54 3.63
C THR A 319 -5.59 -10.96 3.89
N GLY A 320 -6.80 -11.14 4.42
CA GLY A 320 -7.35 -12.43 4.81
C GLY A 320 -6.99 -12.88 6.22
N VAL A 321 -7.44 -14.09 6.55
CA VAL A 321 -7.17 -14.78 7.82
C VAL A 321 -5.69 -15.19 7.95
N ALA A 322 -4.97 -14.56 8.88
CA ALA A 322 -3.61 -14.95 9.26
C ALA A 322 -3.54 -15.92 10.45
N VAL A 323 -4.56 -15.92 11.32
CA VAL A 323 -4.64 -16.76 12.53
C VAL A 323 -6.06 -17.28 12.76
N PRO A 324 -6.26 -18.61 12.95
CA PRO A 324 -5.29 -19.67 12.63
C PRO A 324 -4.88 -19.60 11.15
N PRO A 325 -3.69 -20.11 10.76
CA PRO A 325 -3.25 -20.05 9.37
C PRO A 325 -4.29 -20.67 8.44
N LYS A 326 -4.73 -19.89 7.44
CA LYS A 326 -5.60 -20.36 6.36
C LYS A 326 -4.79 -20.45 5.08
N ILE A 327 -5.03 -21.53 4.33
CA ILE A 327 -4.45 -21.74 3.00
C ILE A 327 -5.36 -21.06 1.97
N TYR A 328 -4.74 -20.32 1.07
CA TYR A 328 -5.35 -19.71 -0.11
C TYR A 328 -4.62 -20.22 -1.36
N GLY A 329 -5.35 -20.33 -2.46
CA GLY A 329 -4.84 -20.78 -3.76
C GLY A 329 -5.86 -20.48 -4.86
N PRO A 330 -5.54 -20.79 -6.12
CA PRO A 330 -6.48 -20.67 -7.23
C PRO A 330 -7.85 -21.29 -6.89
N ILE A 331 -8.93 -20.53 -7.11
CA ILE A 331 -10.30 -20.99 -6.86
C ILE A 331 -10.64 -22.09 -7.87
N ASP A 332 -11.12 -23.23 -7.37
CA ASP A 332 -11.41 -24.42 -8.19
C ASP A 332 -12.36 -24.12 -9.35
N GLU A 333 -13.39 -23.29 -9.13
CA GLU A 333 -14.35 -22.88 -10.17
C GLU A 333 -13.73 -22.03 -11.30
N LEU A 334 -12.55 -21.43 -11.09
CA LEU A 334 -11.84 -20.61 -12.08
C LEU A 334 -10.71 -21.36 -12.80
N VAL A 335 -10.44 -22.60 -12.38
CA VAL A 335 -9.42 -23.47 -12.96
C VAL A 335 -10.07 -24.48 -13.90
N THR A 336 -9.58 -24.56 -15.12
CA THR A 336 -10.05 -25.53 -16.12
C THR A 336 -8.88 -26.23 -16.80
N LYS A 337 -9.14 -27.14 -17.74
CA LYS A 337 -8.08 -27.74 -18.56
C LYS A 337 -7.40 -26.71 -19.46
N GLU A 338 -8.16 -25.73 -19.91
CA GLU A 338 -7.71 -24.63 -20.79
C GLU A 338 -7.12 -23.47 -19.97
N ASN A 339 -7.48 -23.33 -18.70
CA ASN A 339 -6.90 -22.40 -17.74
C ASN A 339 -6.37 -23.15 -16.50
N PRO A 340 -5.25 -23.90 -16.61
CA PRO A 340 -4.69 -24.65 -15.50
C PRO A 340 -4.23 -23.72 -14.37
N PRO A 341 -4.01 -24.23 -13.14
CA PRO A 341 -3.51 -23.40 -12.05
C PRO A 341 -2.13 -22.83 -12.41
N ILE A 342 -1.97 -21.52 -12.23
CA ILE A 342 -0.73 -20.77 -12.49
C ILE A 342 0.07 -20.61 -11.19
N TYR A 343 -0.62 -20.66 -10.05
CA TYR A 343 -0.05 -20.36 -8.74
C TYR A 343 -0.15 -21.55 -7.80
N LYS A 344 0.80 -21.63 -6.86
CA LYS A 344 0.77 -22.56 -5.74
C LYS A 344 -0.02 -21.99 -4.56
N ASP A 345 -0.47 -22.88 -3.70
CA ASP A 345 -1.09 -22.52 -2.43
C ASP A 345 -0.15 -21.74 -1.51
N PHE A 346 -0.71 -20.84 -0.71
CA PHE A 346 0.04 -20.01 0.24
C PHE A 346 -0.74 -19.74 1.53
N THR A 347 -0.02 -19.35 2.58
CA THR A 347 -0.62 -18.69 3.75
C THR A 347 -0.26 -17.22 3.76
N VAL A 348 -1.13 -16.37 4.33
CA VAL A 348 -0.89 -14.93 4.47
C VAL A 348 0.45 -14.65 5.14
N ARG A 349 0.79 -15.43 6.18
CA ARG A 349 2.06 -15.29 6.91
C ARG A 349 3.27 -15.60 6.03
N ASP A 350 3.22 -16.66 5.25
CA ASP A 350 4.35 -17.05 4.39
C ASP A 350 4.60 -16.00 3.31
N TYR A 351 3.53 -15.50 2.67
CA TYR A 351 3.64 -14.46 1.67
C TYR A 351 4.19 -13.16 2.26
N ILE A 352 3.61 -12.69 3.37
CA ILE A 352 4.05 -11.45 4.04
C ILE A 352 5.52 -11.56 4.48
N ASN A 353 5.94 -12.69 5.03
CA ASN A 353 7.34 -12.92 5.41
C ASN A 353 8.27 -12.86 4.19
N LYS A 354 7.85 -13.44 3.05
CA LYS A 354 8.61 -13.37 1.80
C LYS A 354 8.68 -11.96 1.25
N PHE A 355 7.57 -11.23 1.25
CA PHE A 355 7.49 -9.83 0.84
C PHE A 355 8.48 -8.96 1.61
N PHE A 356 8.48 -9.05 2.94
CA PHE A 356 9.39 -8.29 3.80
C PHE A 356 10.83 -8.84 3.86
N SER A 357 11.13 -9.95 3.18
CA SER A 357 12.51 -10.43 3.03
C SER A 357 13.25 -9.75 1.86
N LYS A 358 12.54 -8.95 1.08
CA LYS A 358 13.03 -8.20 -0.09
C LYS A 358 12.78 -6.70 0.11
N ALA A 359 13.52 -5.87 -0.62
CA ALA A 359 13.22 -4.44 -0.73
C ALA A 359 11.88 -4.20 -1.45
N ILE A 360 11.18 -3.11 -1.12
CA ILE A 360 9.97 -2.69 -1.84
C ILE A 360 10.35 -2.49 -3.33
N GLY A 361 9.51 -3.02 -4.24
CA GLY A 361 9.75 -2.98 -5.70
C GLY A 361 10.23 -4.28 -6.34
N LYS A 362 10.42 -5.35 -5.55
CA LYS A 362 10.53 -6.72 -6.09
C LYS A 362 9.28 -7.50 -5.74
N SER A 363 8.42 -7.75 -6.73
CA SER A 363 7.21 -8.54 -6.53
C SER A 363 7.56 -9.92 -5.96
N SER A 364 6.83 -10.35 -4.94
CA SER A 364 6.95 -11.71 -4.40
C SER A 364 6.06 -12.70 -5.16
N LEU A 365 5.19 -12.20 -6.04
CA LEU A 365 4.22 -12.99 -6.79
C LEU A 365 4.89 -14.10 -7.62
N ASP A 366 6.05 -13.81 -8.23
CA ASP A 366 6.78 -14.79 -9.04
C ASP A 366 7.30 -15.98 -8.21
N ASP A 367 7.55 -15.81 -6.91
CA ASP A 367 7.94 -16.93 -6.05
C ASP A 367 6.79 -17.93 -5.83
N PHE A 368 5.55 -17.52 -6.12
CA PHE A 368 4.34 -18.32 -5.95
C PHE A 368 3.77 -18.85 -7.26
N LYS A 369 4.38 -18.55 -8.41
CA LYS A 369 4.04 -19.21 -9.67
C LYS A 369 4.49 -20.67 -9.65
N LEU A 370 3.70 -21.56 -10.23
CA LEU A 370 4.11 -22.92 -10.53
C LEU A 370 5.19 -22.86 -11.62
N GLN A 371 6.28 -23.60 -11.41
CA GLN A 371 7.29 -23.76 -12.46
C GLN A 371 6.69 -24.64 -13.54
N VAL A 372 6.65 -24.13 -14.77
CA VAL A 372 6.20 -24.85 -15.97
C VAL A 372 7.36 -25.66 -16.54
#